data_AF-A0A2T2U5K5-F1
#
_entry.id   AF-A0A2T2U5K5-F1
#
_cell.length_a   1.000
_cell.length_b   1.000
_cell.length_c   1.000
_cell.angle_alpha   90.00
_cell.angle_beta   90.00
_cell.angle_gamma   90.00
#
_symmetry.space_group_name_H-M   'P 1'
#
loop_
_entity.id
_entity.type
_entity.pdbx_description
1 polymer ?
#
loop_
_entity_poly.entity_id
_entity_poly.type
_entity_poly.pdbx_seq_one_letter_code
_entity_poly.pdbx_strand_id
1 'polypeptide(L)'
;MAWWCGQATLAQAQDDLINLYQAERAEAQMQRMREDPRALSPRPAERVMPSADTIRRWLRRRNGWTPPEEPEPLRIERWRAVRRLERNWFRSEHGQGGWAFSGASRLRPLDTLFTPELRARLEERFGPPTRTIGDFSPDEFEQADAPAQFEYWLVANDSIPLKVMDVNGPFERGLVVASARRYGHRLGDLRDALEAELSGARVEPKRFVDYYYLAANDTWFLAGYDGEQYFLKGVDPPNLHLGRPRLNEYENTKSRK
;
A
#
# COMPACT_ATOMS: atom_id res chain seq x y z
N MET A 1 31.39 -15.76 -23.87
CA MET A 1 30.41 -14.68 -23.61
C MET A 1 29.64 -15.04 -22.36
N ALA A 2 30.04 -14.49 -21.22
CA ALA A 2 29.35 -14.72 -19.95
C ALA A 2 28.14 -13.77 -19.89
N TRP A 3 26.94 -14.33 -19.93
CA TRP A 3 25.71 -13.59 -19.65
C TRP A 3 25.54 -13.53 -18.14
N TRP A 4 25.84 -12.37 -17.55
CA TRP A 4 25.45 -12.03 -16.19
C TRP A 4 23.94 -11.74 -16.18
N CYS A 5 23.12 -12.72 -15.79
CA CYS A 5 21.77 -12.44 -15.30
C CYS A 5 21.88 -12.08 -13.83
N GLY A 6 21.96 -10.78 -13.53
CA GLY A 6 21.81 -10.29 -12.16
C GLY A 6 20.40 -10.58 -11.68
N GLN A 7 20.25 -11.51 -10.74
CA GLN A 7 19.02 -11.62 -9.96
C GLN A 7 18.90 -10.35 -9.14
N ALA A 8 17.97 -9.45 -9.50
CA ALA A 8 17.61 -8.36 -8.60
C ALA A 8 17.16 -8.97 -7.28
N THR A 9 17.81 -8.57 -6.19
CA THR A 9 17.45 -9.04 -4.86
C THR A 9 16.06 -8.51 -4.48
N LEU A 10 15.38 -9.20 -3.57
CA LEU A 10 14.01 -8.84 -3.18
C LEU A 10 13.95 -7.46 -2.47
N ALA A 11 15.06 -7.03 -1.88
CA ALA A 11 15.24 -5.67 -1.37
C ALA A 11 15.25 -4.66 -2.52
N GLN A 12 16.08 -4.88 -3.55
CA GLN A 12 16.08 -4.05 -4.76
C GLN A 12 14.71 -4.02 -5.45
N ALA A 13 14.03 -5.17 -5.58
CA ALA A 13 12.68 -5.22 -6.17
C ALA A 13 11.62 -4.51 -5.31
N GLN A 14 11.86 -4.33 -4.02
CA GLN A 14 11.00 -3.59 -3.10
C GLN A 14 11.31 -2.09 -3.16
N ASP A 15 12.58 -1.70 -3.16
CA ASP A 15 13.02 -0.32 -3.30
C ASP A 15 12.59 0.25 -4.67
N ASP A 16 12.73 -0.53 -5.73
CA ASP A 16 12.24 -0.20 -7.08
C ASP A 16 10.73 0.05 -7.09
N LEU A 17 9.96 -0.74 -6.33
CA LEU A 17 8.51 -0.58 -6.22
C LEU A 17 8.13 0.69 -5.43
N ILE A 18 8.83 0.97 -4.34
CA ILE A 18 8.63 2.17 -3.53
C ILE A 18 8.94 3.42 -4.37
N ASN A 19 10.08 3.41 -5.07
CA ASN A 19 10.51 4.51 -5.94
C ASN A 19 9.53 4.74 -7.10
N LEU A 20 9.07 3.68 -7.77
CA LEU A 20 8.11 3.80 -8.87
C LEU A 20 6.76 4.34 -8.37
N TYR A 21 6.33 3.94 -7.17
CA TYR A 21 5.11 4.47 -6.56
C TYR A 21 5.24 5.95 -6.20
N GLN A 22 6.36 6.35 -5.59
CA GLN A 22 6.62 7.74 -5.24
C GLN A 22 6.66 8.64 -6.49
N ALA A 23 7.27 8.16 -7.59
CA ALA A 23 7.27 8.86 -8.87
C ALA A 23 5.85 9.03 -9.44
N GLU A 24 5.06 7.96 -9.51
CA GLU A 24 3.67 7.98 -9.98
C GLU A 24 2.78 8.90 -9.13
N ARG A 25 2.97 8.89 -7.79
CA ARG A 25 2.26 9.78 -6.88
C ARG A 25 2.66 11.23 -7.07
N ALA A 26 3.96 11.51 -7.23
CA ALA A 26 4.45 12.85 -7.52
C ALA A 26 3.89 13.37 -8.85
N GLU A 27 3.82 12.54 -9.89
CA GLU A 27 3.17 12.88 -11.16
C GLU A 27 1.67 13.14 -11.00
N ALA A 28 0.95 12.28 -10.28
CA ALA A 28 -0.48 12.49 -10.00
C ALA A 28 -0.73 13.76 -9.16
N GLN A 29 0.14 14.07 -8.20
CA GLN A 29 0.07 15.31 -7.41
C GLN A 29 0.42 16.55 -8.26
N MET A 30 1.45 16.48 -9.10
CA MET A 30 1.80 17.55 -10.05
C MET A 30 0.67 17.79 -11.05
N GLN A 31 0.04 16.72 -11.55
CA GLN A 31 -1.13 16.81 -12.41
C GLN A 31 -2.30 17.45 -11.68
N ARG A 32 -2.52 17.14 -10.40
CA ARG A 32 -3.50 17.86 -9.57
C ARG A 32 -3.16 19.32 -9.33
N MET A 33 -1.89 19.67 -9.11
CA MET A 33 -1.49 21.09 -9.00
C MET A 33 -1.67 21.83 -10.33
N ARG A 34 -1.62 21.13 -11.46
CA ARG A 34 -1.97 21.68 -12.78
C ARG A 34 -3.49 21.74 -13.01
N GLU A 35 -4.25 20.85 -12.39
CA GLU A 35 -5.72 20.76 -12.47
C GLU A 35 -6.44 21.58 -11.39
N ASP A 36 -5.76 22.06 -10.34
CA ASP A 36 -6.28 23.01 -9.34
C ASP A 36 -6.21 24.44 -9.87
N PRO A 37 -7.36 25.14 -10.01
CA PRO A 37 -7.27 26.42 -10.62
C PRO A 37 -8.22 27.47 -9.99
N ARG A 38 -7.64 28.64 -9.72
CA ARG A 38 -8.30 29.91 -10.09
C ARG A 38 -8.56 30.02 -11.63
N ALA A 39 -8.80 28.91 -12.32
CA ALA A 39 -8.95 28.74 -13.76
C ALA A 39 -9.77 27.47 -14.09
N LEU A 40 -11.09 27.59 -13.95
CA LEU A 40 -12.13 26.83 -14.66
C LEU A 40 -12.34 25.34 -14.31
N SER A 41 -13.55 25.05 -13.82
CA SER A 41 -14.04 23.69 -13.60
C SER A 41 -14.32 22.97 -14.93
N PRO A 42 -13.70 21.79 -15.19
CA PRO A 42 -14.16 20.94 -16.27
C PRO A 42 -15.48 20.27 -15.85
N ARG A 43 -16.53 20.50 -16.66
CA ARG A 43 -17.76 19.69 -16.61
C ARG A 43 -17.42 18.23 -16.94
N PRO A 44 -18.19 17.25 -16.44
CA PRO A 44 -17.97 15.85 -16.75
C PRO A 44 -17.97 15.64 -18.27
N ALA A 45 -17.03 14.84 -18.77
CA ALA A 45 -17.05 14.39 -20.15
C ALA A 45 -18.30 13.52 -20.36
N GLU A 46 -19.35 14.12 -20.93
CA GLU A 46 -20.45 13.35 -21.48
C GLU A 46 -19.90 12.57 -22.68
N ARG A 47 -20.01 11.23 -22.64
CA ARG A 47 -19.69 10.39 -23.79
C ARG A 47 -20.70 10.70 -24.89
N VAL A 48 -20.38 11.67 -25.74
CA VAL A 48 -21.07 11.83 -27.01
C VAL A 48 -20.64 10.67 -27.89
N MET A 49 -21.51 9.66 -28.01
CA MET A 49 -21.30 8.60 -29.00
C MET A 49 -21.43 9.21 -30.40
N PRO A 50 -20.38 9.20 -31.23
CA PRO A 50 -20.52 9.65 -32.60
C PRO A 50 -21.42 8.64 -33.33
N SER A 51 -22.54 9.10 -33.89
CA SER A 51 -23.39 8.30 -34.78
C SER A 51 -22.64 7.80 -36.04
N ALA A 52 -21.41 8.29 -36.25
CA ALA A 52 -20.51 7.99 -37.34
C ALA A 52 -19.30 7.10 -36.97
N ASP A 53 -19.33 6.36 -35.85
CA ASP A 53 -18.29 5.34 -35.55
C ASP A 53 -18.43 4.12 -36.49
N THR A 54 -18.02 4.33 -37.74
CA THR A 54 -18.07 3.37 -38.84
C THR A 54 -17.05 2.26 -38.67
N ILE A 55 -15.98 2.48 -37.89
CA ILE A 55 -14.91 1.51 -37.65
C ILE A 55 -15.38 0.38 -36.73
N ARG A 56 -16.03 0.69 -35.60
CA ARG A 56 -16.62 -0.35 -34.73
C ARG A 56 -17.75 -1.13 -35.41
N ARG A 57 -18.58 -0.44 -36.20
CA ARG A 57 -19.67 -1.06 -36.96
C ARG A 57 -19.14 -1.97 -38.07
N TRP A 58 -18.04 -1.62 -38.72
CA TRP A 58 -17.35 -2.44 -39.72
C TRP A 58 -16.65 -3.65 -39.09
N LEU A 59 -15.98 -3.48 -37.94
CA LEU A 59 -15.32 -4.58 -37.21
C LEU A 59 -16.31 -5.63 -36.70
N ARG A 60 -17.47 -5.22 -36.18
CA ARG A 60 -18.55 -6.14 -35.78
C ARG A 60 -19.15 -6.92 -36.95
N ARG A 61 -19.28 -6.29 -38.13
CA ARG A 61 -19.82 -6.93 -39.34
C ARG A 61 -18.84 -7.88 -40.02
N ARG A 62 -17.53 -7.62 -39.95
CA ARG A 62 -16.53 -8.37 -40.74
C ARG A 62 -15.97 -9.59 -40.01
N ASN A 63 -15.82 -9.55 -38.68
CA ASN A 63 -15.01 -10.55 -37.97
C ASN A 63 -15.74 -11.30 -36.85
N GLY A 64 -17.06 -11.14 -36.67
CA GLY A 64 -17.76 -11.79 -35.55
C GLY A 64 -17.13 -11.46 -34.20
N TRP A 65 -16.41 -10.33 -34.10
CA TRP A 65 -15.68 -9.92 -32.92
C TRP A 65 -16.67 -9.65 -31.80
N THR A 66 -16.86 -10.66 -30.97
CA THR A 66 -17.41 -10.51 -29.63
C THR A 66 -16.35 -9.73 -28.84
N PRO A 67 -16.72 -8.64 -28.15
CA PRO A 67 -15.84 -8.09 -27.13
C PRO A 67 -15.36 -9.25 -26.25
N PRO A 68 -14.07 -9.31 -25.85
CA PRO A 68 -13.66 -10.26 -24.83
C PRO A 68 -14.67 -10.14 -23.69
N GLU A 69 -15.26 -11.26 -23.29
CA GLU A 69 -16.15 -11.30 -22.13
C GLU A 69 -15.40 -10.61 -20.99
N GLU A 70 -15.98 -9.53 -20.44
CA GLU A 70 -15.36 -8.84 -19.32
C GLU A 70 -15.13 -9.91 -18.25
N PRO A 71 -13.86 -10.17 -17.88
CA PRO A 71 -13.58 -11.30 -17.03
C PRO A 71 -14.33 -11.11 -15.73
N GLU A 72 -14.97 -12.17 -15.23
CA GLU A 72 -15.78 -12.07 -14.02
C GLU A 72 -15.02 -11.34 -12.90
N PRO A 73 -15.71 -10.46 -12.14
CA PRO A 73 -15.09 -9.71 -11.06
C PRO A 73 -14.49 -10.70 -10.06
N LEU A 74 -13.23 -10.47 -9.69
CA LEU A 74 -12.55 -11.34 -8.74
C LEU A 74 -13.23 -11.25 -7.36
N ARG A 75 -13.91 -12.33 -6.95
CA ARG A 75 -14.49 -12.43 -5.61
C ARG A 75 -13.44 -12.92 -4.62
N ILE A 76 -13.15 -12.12 -3.60
CA ILE A 76 -12.33 -12.55 -2.48
C ILE A 76 -13.23 -13.06 -1.37
N GLU A 77 -13.07 -14.34 -1.03
CA GLU A 77 -13.86 -15.01 0.00
C GLU A 77 -13.05 -15.19 1.29
N ARG A 78 -11.73 -15.29 1.16
CA ARG A 78 -10.84 -15.54 2.28
C ARG A 78 -9.61 -14.66 2.22
N TRP A 79 -9.29 -14.08 3.37
CA TRP A 79 -8.03 -13.38 3.62
C TRP A 79 -7.23 -14.12 4.67
N ARG A 80 -5.92 -14.26 4.43
CA ARG A 80 -4.96 -14.76 5.41
C ARG A 80 -3.84 -13.76 5.59
N ALA A 81 -3.71 -13.23 6.80
CA ALA A 81 -2.56 -12.42 7.17
C ALA A 81 -1.34 -13.31 7.43
N VAL A 82 -0.21 -12.96 6.82
CA VAL A 82 1.08 -13.62 7.02
C VAL A 82 1.74 -13.04 8.25
N ARG A 83 2.07 -13.89 9.21
CA ARG A 83 2.70 -13.47 10.47
C ARG A 83 4.20 -13.21 10.30
N ARG A 84 4.78 -12.50 11.27
CA ARG A 84 6.22 -12.16 11.29
C ARG A 84 7.14 -13.37 11.06
N LEU A 85 6.82 -14.53 11.64
CA LEU A 85 7.64 -15.74 11.49
C LEU A 85 7.44 -16.46 10.15
N GLU A 86 6.32 -16.20 9.45
CA GLU A 86 5.98 -16.81 8.16
C GLU A 86 6.58 -16.05 6.96
N ARG A 87 7.31 -14.95 7.20
CA ARG A 87 7.88 -14.11 6.14
C ARG A 87 8.77 -14.89 5.18
N ASN A 88 9.60 -15.79 5.69
CA ASN A 88 10.51 -16.57 4.85
C ASN A 88 9.74 -17.50 3.92
N TRP A 89 8.68 -18.13 4.42
CA TRP A 89 7.76 -18.94 3.60
C TRP A 89 7.12 -18.08 2.50
N PHE A 90 6.53 -16.93 2.85
CA PHE A 90 5.87 -16.07 1.88
C PHE A 90 6.83 -15.57 0.79
N ARG A 91 8.06 -15.19 1.17
CA ARG A 91 9.11 -14.79 0.22
C ARG A 91 9.51 -15.94 -0.70
N SER A 92 9.66 -17.14 -0.17
CA SER A 92 10.01 -18.32 -0.96
C SER A 92 8.91 -18.64 -1.99
N GLU A 93 7.65 -18.60 -1.56
CA GLU A 93 6.50 -19.01 -2.37
C GLU A 93 6.07 -17.94 -3.39
N HIS A 94 6.16 -16.67 -3.02
CA HIS A 94 5.54 -15.57 -3.77
C HIS A 94 6.51 -14.44 -4.15
N GLY A 95 7.75 -14.49 -3.68
CA GLY A 95 8.74 -13.45 -3.95
C GLY A 95 9.30 -13.44 -5.37
N GLN A 96 9.07 -14.51 -6.13
CA GLN A 96 9.58 -14.68 -7.50
C GLN A 96 8.61 -14.07 -8.53
N GLY A 97 9.15 -13.35 -9.52
CA GLY A 97 8.37 -12.84 -10.66
C GLY A 97 7.94 -11.36 -10.59
N GLY A 98 8.41 -10.63 -9.57
CA GLY A 98 8.19 -9.19 -9.43
C GLY A 98 6.79 -8.81 -8.98
N TRP A 99 6.65 -7.57 -8.53
CA TRP A 99 5.42 -7.01 -8.00
C TRP A 99 4.82 -6.02 -8.98
N ALA A 100 3.50 -6.07 -9.15
CA ALA A 100 2.73 -5.01 -9.77
C ALA A 100 2.01 -4.24 -8.66
N PHE A 101 1.92 -2.94 -8.81
CA PHE A 101 1.08 -2.08 -8.00
C PHE A 101 0.30 -1.15 -8.93
N SER A 102 -0.81 -0.63 -8.45
CA SER A 102 -1.54 0.41 -9.17
C SER A 102 -1.30 1.72 -8.43
N GLY A 103 -0.88 2.76 -9.17
CA GLY A 103 -0.98 4.13 -8.68
C GLY A 103 -2.45 4.49 -8.37
N ALA A 104 -2.67 5.65 -7.77
CA ALA A 104 -4.00 6.14 -7.42
C ALA A 104 -4.76 6.65 -8.66
N SER A 105 -5.06 5.76 -9.61
CA SER A 105 -5.81 6.08 -10.83
C SER A 105 -7.26 6.51 -10.54
N ARG A 106 -7.79 6.10 -9.39
CA ARG A 106 -9.05 6.59 -8.83
C ARG A 106 -8.89 6.78 -7.32
N LEU A 107 -9.30 7.93 -6.81
CA LEU A 107 -9.30 8.22 -5.38
C LEU A 107 -10.27 7.29 -4.65
N ARG A 108 -9.72 6.52 -3.71
CA ARG A 108 -10.47 5.64 -2.81
C ARG A 108 -10.18 6.02 -1.35
N PRO A 109 -11.02 5.67 -0.37
CA PRO A 109 -10.69 5.74 1.05
C PRO A 109 -9.30 5.21 1.39
N LEU A 110 -8.88 4.12 0.75
CA LEU A 110 -7.53 3.56 0.91
C LEU A 110 -6.40 4.49 0.46
N ASP A 111 -6.71 5.51 -0.35
CA ASP A 111 -5.77 6.53 -0.85
C ASP A 111 -5.89 7.88 -0.12
N THR A 112 -7.02 8.11 0.58
CA THR A 112 -7.36 9.42 1.15
C THR A 112 -7.43 9.44 2.67
N LEU A 113 -7.62 8.31 3.33
CA LEU A 113 -7.58 8.23 4.79
C LEU A 113 -6.15 8.43 5.30
N PHE A 114 -6.05 8.97 6.51
CA PHE A 114 -4.77 9.12 7.19
C PHE A 114 -4.16 7.74 7.43
N THR A 115 -2.85 7.62 7.20
CA THR A 115 -2.17 6.34 7.34
C THR A 115 -2.32 5.71 8.74
N PRO A 116 -2.21 6.47 9.86
CA PRO A 116 -2.48 5.93 11.19
C PRO A 116 -3.88 5.31 11.36
N GLU A 117 -4.89 5.89 10.70
CA GLU A 117 -6.26 5.36 10.74
C GLU A 117 -6.37 4.04 9.98
N LEU A 118 -5.82 3.98 8.76
CA LEU A 118 -5.75 2.74 7.98
C LEU A 118 -4.96 1.65 8.73
N ARG A 119 -3.87 2.04 9.38
CA ARG A 119 -3.02 1.17 10.21
C ARG A 119 -3.78 0.57 11.40
N ALA A 120 -4.63 1.33 12.07
CA ALA A 120 -5.48 0.84 13.17
C ALA A 120 -6.57 -0.12 12.68
N ARG A 121 -7.17 0.17 11.52
CA ARG A 121 -8.18 -0.72 10.90
C ARG A 121 -7.57 -2.03 10.42
N LEU A 122 -6.36 -1.97 9.85
CA LEU A 122 -5.58 -3.17 9.49
C LEU A 122 -5.22 -4.00 10.74
N GLU A 123 -4.86 -3.36 11.85
CA GLU A 123 -4.59 -4.05 13.12
C GLU A 123 -5.82 -4.79 13.63
N GLU A 124 -6.99 -4.16 13.56
CA GLU A 124 -8.24 -4.80 13.96
C GLU A 124 -8.54 -6.01 13.07
N ARG A 125 -8.46 -5.81 11.74
CA ARG A 125 -8.89 -6.84 10.79
C ARG A 125 -7.91 -8.00 10.66
N PHE A 126 -6.61 -7.73 10.70
CA PHE A 126 -5.56 -8.67 10.35
C PHE A 126 -4.56 -8.91 11.50
N GLY A 127 -4.63 -8.17 12.59
CA GLY A 127 -3.65 -8.23 13.69
C GLY A 127 -2.38 -7.45 13.37
N PRO A 128 -1.25 -7.72 14.07
CA PRO A 128 -0.04 -6.94 13.91
C PRO A 128 0.55 -7.02 12.50
N PRO A 129 1.23 -5.96 12.00
CA PRO A 129 1.89 -5.97 10.71
C PRO A 129 2.89 -7.12 10.59
N THR A 130 3.04 -7.62 9.38
CA THR A 130 4.04 -8.63 9.05
C THR A 130 5.45 -8.09 9.28
N ARG A 131 5.69 -6.81 8.99
CA ARG A 131 6.95 -6.09 9.25
C ARG A 131 6.68 -4.64 9.63
N THR A 132 7.50 -4.07 10.50
CA THR A 132 7.56 -2.62 10.78
C THR A 132 9.02 -2.17 10.82
N ILE A 133 9.30 -0.85 10.88
CA ILE A 133 10.67 -0.32 11.05
C ILE A 133 11.36 -0.95 12.27
N GLY A 134 10.62 -1.16 13.36
CA GLY A 134 11.15 -1.83 14.57
C GLY A 134 11.56 -3.29 14.36
N ASP A 135 11.33 -3.90 13.19
CA ASP A 135 11.83 -5.24 12.87
C ASP A 135 13.12 -5.23 12.02
N PHE A 136 13.63 -4.06 11.63
CA PHE A 136 14.90 -3.95 10.89
C PHE A 136 16.09 -4.14 11.83
N SER A 137 17.13 -4.81 11.37
CA SER A 137 18.46 -4.62 11.96
C SER A 137 19.01 -3.23 11.59
N PRO A 138 19.93 -2.64 12.37
CA PRO A 138 20.54 -1.35 12.03
C PRO A 138 21.15 -1.35 10.63
N ASP A 139 21.91 -2.39 10.28
CA ASP A 139 22.54 -2.52 8.95
C ASP A 139 21.49 -2.56 7.82
N GLU A 140 20.37 -3.29 8.00
CA GLU A 140 19.29 -3.33 7.02
C GLU A 140 18.57 -1.98 6.89
N PHE A 141 18.48 -1.22 7.98
CA PHE A 141 17.84 0.09 7.97
C PHE A 141 18.72 1.12 7.26
N GLU A 142 20.02 1.14 7.54
CA GLU A 142 20.97 2.04 6.87
C GLU A 142 21.09 1.79 5.36
N GLN A 143 20.90 0.54 4.93
CA GLN A 143 20.91 0.17 3.52
C GLN A 143 19.58 0.46 2.80
N ALA A 144 18.50 0.71 3.55
CA ALA A 144 17.20 0.99 2.97
C ALA A 144 17.09 2.47 2.61
N ASP A 145 16.98 2.78 1.32
CA ASP A 145 16.88 4.15 0.81
C ASP A 145 15.58 4.85 1.28
N ALA A 146 14.47 4.09 1.31
CA ALA A 146 13.18 4.54 1.82
C ALA A 146 12.40 3.37 2.44
N PRO A 147 12.68 2.97 3.70
CA PRO A 147 12.02 1.81 4.29
C PRO A 147 10.52 2.08 4.47
N ALA A 148 9.71 1.09 4.09
CA ALA A 148 8.30 1.09 4.42
C ALA A 148 8.12 1.11 5.95
N GLN A 149 7.25 2.00 6.43
CA GLN A 149 7.01 2.23 7.84
C GLN A 149 6.38 1.00 8.50
N PHE A 150 5.43 0.39 7.78
CA PHE A 150 4.90 -0.93 8.07
C PHE A 150 4.48 -1.66 6.78
N GLU A 151 4.43 -2.99 6.87
CA GLU A 151 4.00 -3.88 5.82
C GLU A 151 3.06 -4.96 6.36
N TYR A 152 1.93 -5.12 5.69
CA TYR A 152 1.05 -6.28 5.79
C TYR A 152 1.23 -7.15 4.56
N TRP A 153 1.59 -8.41 4.77
CA TRP A 153 1.61 -9.41 3.70
C TRP A 153 0.39 -10.29 3.87
N LEU A 154 -0.40 -10.40 2.81
CA LEU A 154 -1.67 -11.10 2.81
C LEU A 154 -1.66 -12.16 1.71
N VAL A 155 -2.44 -13.21 1.91
CA VAL A 155 -2.80 -14.17 0.87
C VAL A 155 -4.32 -14.18 0.75
N ALA A 156 -4.82 -13.77 -0.41
CA ALA A 156 -6.24 -13.80 -0.74
C ALA A 156 -6.58 -15.08 -1.52
N ASN A 157 -7.71 -15.70 -1.17
CA ASN A 157 -8.17 -17.00 -1.71
C ASN A 157 -7.03 -18.05 -1.78
N ASP A 158 -6.20 -18.08 -0.73
CA ASP A 158 -5.10 -19.02 -0.54
C ASP A 158 -3.98 -19.03 -1.60
N SER A 159 -4.04 -18.14 -2.62
CA SER A 159 -3.10 -18.20 -3.75
C SER A 159 -2.61 -16.84 -4.26
N ILE A 160 -3.32 -15.76 -3.93
CA ILE A 160 -3.03 -14.42 -4.45
C ILE A 160 -2.23 -13.68 -3.39
N PRO A 161 -0.93 -13.43 -3.57
CA PRO A 161 -0.12 -12.69 -2.62
C PRO A 161 -0.37 -11.19 -2.76
N LEU A 162 -0.50 -10.50 -1.63
CA LEU A 162 -0.57 -9.04 -1.57
C LEU A 162 0.43 -8.51 -0.57
N LYS A 163 0.96 -7.33 -0.87
CA LYS A 163 1.63 -6.46 0.09
C LYS A 163 0.85 -5.16 0.20
N VAL A 164 0.56 -4.76 1.43
CA VAL A 164 -0.03 -3.47 1.77
C VAL A 164 0.97 -2.72 2.64
N MET A 165 1.42 -1.55 2.22
CA MET A 165 2.53 -0.86 2.88
C MET A 165 2.30 0.65 2.97
N ASP A 166 2.82 1.21 4.04
CA ASP A 166 3.01 2.65 4.17
C ASP A 166 4.44 3.02 3.81
N VAL A 167 4.58 3.86 2.79
CA VAL A 167 5.88 4.36 2.29
C VAL A 167 6.04 5.87 2.50
N ASN A 168 5.02 6.53 3.05
CA ASN A 168 4.96 7.98 3.12
C ASN A 168 5.10 8.50 4.56
N GLY A 169 4.75 7.69 5.57
CA GLY A 169 4.87 8.09 6.96
C GLY A 169 3.55 8.51 7.61
N PRO A 170 3.63 8.95 8.89
CA PRO A 170 2.46 9.12 9.73
C PRO A 170 1.69 10.42 9.43
N PHE A 171 2.29 11.35 8.67
CA PHE A 171 1.69 12.62 8.26
C PHE A 171 0.85 12.52 6.99
N GLU A 172 1.02 11.42 6.27
CA GLU A 172 0.54 11.26 4.92
C GLU A 172 -0.74 10.43 4.89
N ARG A 173 -1.25 10.28 3.67
CA ARG A 173 -2.47 9.54 3.38
C ARG A 173 -2.20 8.36 2.47
N GLY A 174 -3.01 7.34 2.69
CA GLY A 174 -3.16 6.18 1.85
C GLY A 174 -2.04 5.16 1.93
N LEU A 175 -2.31 4.00 1.35
CA LEU A 175 -1.41 2.84 1.36
C LEU A 175 -1.13 2.34 -0.05
N VAL A 176 0.09 1.85 -0.25
CA VAL A 176 0.45 1.11 -1.46
C VAL A 176 -0.11 -0.29 -1.34
N VAL A 177 -0.82 -0.74 -2.38
CA VAL A 177 -1.26 -2.13 -2.52
C VAL A 177 -0.59 -2.72 -3.74
N ALA A 178 0.19 -3.77 -3.52
CA ALA A 178 0.90 -4.50 -4.55
C ALA A 178 0.50 -5.99 -4.51
N SER A 179 0.60 -6.64 -5.67
CA SER A 179 0.42 -8.09 -5.81
C SER A 179 1.45 -8.65 -6.79
N ALA A 180 1.60 -9.96 -6.86
CA ALA A 180 2.49 -10.57 -7.85
C ALA A 180 2.08 -10.12 -9.27
N ARG A 181 3.07 -9.86 -10.14
CA ARG A 181 2.86 -9.26 -11.47
C ARG A 181 1.78 -9.95 -12.31
N ARG A 182 1.63 -11.28 -12.19
CA ARG A 182 0.57 -12.06 -12.86
C ARG A 182 -0.86 -11.61 -12.51
N TYR A 183 -1.07 -11.03 -11.33
CA TYR A 183 -2.35 -10.48 -10.86
C TYR A 183 -2.45 -8.96 -11.06
N GLY A 184 -1.50 -8.31 -11.76
CA GLY A 184 -1.51 -6.86 -11.97
C GLY A 184 -2.81 -6.34 -12.59
N HIS A 185 -3.40 -7.12 -13.51
CA HIS A 185 -4.69 -6.81 -14.13
C HIS A 185 -5.89 -6.87 -13.17
N ARG A 186 -5.74 -7.45 -11.97
CA ARG A 186 -6.77 -7.58 -10.92
C ARG A 186 -6.54 -6.66 -9.73
N LEU A 187 -5.55 -5.77 -9.77
CA LEU A 187 -5.24 -4.89 -8.64
C LEU A 187 -6.41 -3.98 -8.25
N GLY A 188 -7.25 -3.57 -9.21
CA GLY A 188 -8.49 -2.84 -8.93
C GLY A 188 -9.42 -3.64 -8.02
N ASP A 189 -9.79 -4.85 -8.45
CA ASP A 189 -10.66 -5.78 -7.69
C ASP A 189 -10.09 -6.11 -6.31
N LEU A 190 -8.77 -6.38 -6.24
CA LEU A 190 -8.09 -6.69 -4.98
C LEU A 190 -8.14 -5.51 -3.99
N ARG A 191 -7.98 -4.28 -4.49
CA ARG A 191 -8.10 -3.06 -3.68
C ARG A 191 -9.54 -2.83 -3.24
N ASP A 192 -10.51 -3.05 -4.11
CA ASP A 192 -11.94 -2.92 -3.77
C ASP A 192 -12.34 -3.93 -2.68
N ALA A 193 -11.88 -5.17 -2.80
CA ALA A 193 -12.10 -6.20 -1.79
C ALA A 193 -11.40 -5.86 -0.46
N LEU A 194 -10.15 -5.38 -0.49
CA LEU A 194 -9.44 -4.98 0.73
C LEU A 194 -10.14 -3.79 1.42
N GLU A 195 -10.59 -2.81 0.65
CA GLU A 195 -11.30 -1.65 1.19
C GLU A 195 -12.62 -2.05 1.86
N ALA A 196 -13.36 -3.00 1.29
CA ALA A 196 -14.57 -3.54 1.90
C ALA A 196 -14.29 -4.16 3.28
N GLU A 197 -13.14 -4.83 3.44
CA GLU A 197 -12.71 -5.37 4.74
C GLU A 197 -12.36 -4.28 5.77
N LEU A 198 -11.93 -3.10 5.33
CA LEU A 198 -11.49 -1.99 6.20
C LEU A 198 -12.56 -0.92 6.44
N SER A 199 -13.60 -0.90 5.61
CA SER A 199 -14.70 0.09 5.66
C SER A 199 -15.98 -0.48 6.28
N GLY A 200 -15.99 -1.74 6.70
CA GLY A 200 -17.14 -2.36 7.33
C GLY A 200 -17.55 -1.64 8.61
N ALA A 201 -18.86 -1.51 8.85
CA ALA A 201 -19.44 -0.81 10.01
C ALA A 201 -19.03 -1.36 11.40
N ARG A 202 -18.27 -2.46 11.44
CA ARG A 202 -17.76 -3.11 12.66
C ARG A 202 -16.25 -2.97 12.85
N VAL A 203 -15.55 -2.31 11.93
CA VAL A 203 -14.09 -2.15 12.02
C VAL A 203 -13.80 -0.95 12.91
N GLU A 204 -13.72 -1.20 14.21
CA GLU A 204 -13.27 -0.21 15.17
C GLU A 204 -11.74 -0.12 15.14
N PRO A 205 -11.14 1.08 15.18
CA PRO A 205 -9.70 1.23 15.21
C PRO A 205 -9.09 0.50 16.42
N LYS A 206 -8.12 -0.39 16.17
CA LYS A 206 -7.42 -1.09 17.25
C LYS A 206 -6.18 -0.33 17.68
N ARG A 207 -5.89 -0.42 18.99
CA ARG A 207 -4.72 0.22 19.60
C ARG A 207 -3.44 -0.31 18.97
N PHE A 208 -2.51 0.59 18.67
CA PHE A 208 -1.18 0.23 18.18
C PHE A 208 -0.18 1.35 18.47
N VAL A 209 1.11 1.00 18.43
CA VAL A 209 2.21 1.95 18.43
C VAL A 209 3.33 1.43 17.54
N ASP A 210 3.89 2.30 16.71
CA ASP A 210 4.98 1.97 15.80
C ASP A 210 6.03 3.10 15.78
N TYR A 211 7.27 2.73 15.45
CA TYR A 211 8.28 3.71 15.06
C TYR A 211 8.01 4.17 13.63
N TYR A 212 8.15 5.47 13.43
CA TYR A 212 8.13 6.10 12.13
C TYR A 212 9.41 6.88 11.92
N TYR A 213 9.93 6.84 10.70
CA TYR A 213 11.13 7.57 10.31
C TYR A 213 10.84 8.46 9.12
N LEU A 214 11.18 9.74 9.25
CA LEU A 214 11.06 10.73 8.19
C LEU A 214 12.45 11.05 7.64
N ALA A 215 12.77 10.47 6.48
CA ALA A 215 14.08 10.63 5.84
C ALA A 215 14.42 12.09 5.47
N ALA A 216 13.40 12.90 5.15
CA ALA A 216 13.59 14.29 4.71
C ALA A 216 14.34 15.18 5.72
N ASN A 217 14.27 14.84 7.01
CA ASN A 217 14.92 15.61 8.08
C ASN A 217 15.53 14.71 9.17
N ASP A 218 15.80 13.44 8.86
CA ASP A 218 16.40 12.46 9.78
C ASP A 218 15.74 12.45 11.17
N THR A 219 14.39 12.42 11.19
CA THR A 219 13.62 12.54 12.43
C THR A 219 12.82 11.29 12.72
N TRP A 220 12.90 10.86 13.98
CA TRP A 220 12.18 9.70 14.50
C TRP A 220 10.93 10.12 15.26
N PHE A 221 9.88 9.32 15.06
CA PHE A 221 8.61 9.50 15.73
C PHE A 221 8.12 8.18 16.32
N LEU A 222 7.41 8.31 17.44
CA LEU A 222 6.49 7.31 17.94
C LEU A 222 5.08 7.74 17.54
N ALA A 223 4.38 6.93 16.77
CA ALA A 223 3.00 7.21 16.36
C ALA A 223 2.10 6.00 16.64
N GLY A 224 0.82 6.27 16.87
CA GLY A 224 -0.11 5.21 17.23
C GLY A 224 -1.53 5.68 17.49
N TYR A 225 -2.32 4.74 17.99
CA TYR A 225 -3.67 4.96 18.49
C TYR A 225 -3.78 4.33 19.88
N ASP A 226 -4.17 5.11 20.88
CA ASP A 226 -4.26 4.65 22.28
C ASP A 226 -5.64 4.10 22.67
N GLY A 227 -6.59 4.07 21.72
CA GLY A 227 -7.97 3.65 21.96
C GLY A 227 -8.95 4.82 22.07
N GLU A 228 -8.43 6.04 22.16
CA GLU A 228 -9.25 7.26 22.18
C GLU A 228 -8.80 8.23 21.09
N GLN A 229 -7.48 8.45 20.98
CA GLN A 229 -6.90 9.41 20.06
C GLN A 229 -5.67 8.86 19.34
N TYR A 230 -5.47 9.36 18.12
CA TYR A 230 -4.21 9.18 17.42
C TYR A 230 -3.16 10.11 18.00
N PHE A 231 -1.94 9.62 18.12
CA PHE A 231 -0.82 10.39 18.64
C PHE A 231 0.40 10.29 17.73
N LEU A 232 1.21 11.33 17.82
CA LEU A 232 2.51 11.43 17.18
C LEU A 232 3.44 12.20 18.11
N LYS A 233 4.61 11.63 18.38
CA LYS A 233 5.60 12.20 19.29
C LYS A 233 7.00 12.05 18.71
N GLY A 234 7.73 13.15 18.58
CA GLY A 234 9.15 13.11 18.25
C GLY A 234 9.94 12.38 19.34
N VAL A 235 10.87 11.54 18.94
CA VAL A 235 11.75 10.76 19.83
C VAL A 235 13.18 10.79 19.31
N ASP A 236 14.14 10.52 20.18
CA ASP A 236 15.51 10.24 19.75
C ASP A 236 15.54 8.95 18.91
N PRO A 237 16.57 8.77 18.05
CA PRO A 237 16.74 7.55 17.28
C PRO A 237 16.63 6.29 18.18
N PRO A 238 15.69 5.37 17.90
CA PRO A 238 15.46 4.22 18.74
C PRO A 238 16.56 3.17 18.52
N ASN A 239 16.84 2.41 19.57
CA ASN A 239 17.67 1.21 19.42
C ASN A 239 16.84 0.08 18.77
N LEU A 240 16.98 -0.09 17.46
CA LEU A 240 16.22 -1.09 16.69
C LEU A 240 16.49 -2.55 17.12
N HIS A 241 17.60 -2.83 17.83
CA HIS A 241 17.83 -4.16 18.41
C HIS A 241 16.78 -4.54 19.47
N LEU A 242 16.12 -3.56 20.09
CA LEU A 242 15.06 -3.80 21.08
C LEU A 242 13.73 -4.20 20.42
N GLY A 243 13.61 -4.06 19.10
CA GLY A 243 12.43 -4.43 18.35
C GLY A 243 11.37 -3.33 18.31
N ARG A 244 10.11 -3.75 18.20
CA ARG A 244 8.94 -2.86 18.11
C ARG A 244 8.68 -2.14 19.46
N PRO A 245 8.18 -0.89 19.43
CA PRO A 245 7.80 -0.18 20.65
C PRO A 245 6.57 -0.81 21.30
N ARG A 246 6.35 -0.52 22.59
CA ARG A 246 5.19 -0.98 23.36
C ARG A 246 4.30 0.17 23.79
N LEU A 247 2.97 -0.02 23.77
CA LEU A 247 2.02 1.03 24.15
C LEU A 247 2.27 1.57 25.57
N ASN A 248 2.63 0.69 26.51
CA ASN A 248 2.92 1.08 27.90
C ASN A 248 4.11 2.04 28.00
N GLU A 249 5.06 2.00 27.06
CA GLU A 249 6.20 2.92 27.01
C GLU A 249 5.72 4.34 26.68
N TYR A 250 4.69 4.47 25.84
CA TYR A 250 4.02 5.74 25.57
C TYR A 250 3.23 6.23 26.78
N GLU A 251 2.39 5.38 27.36
CA GLU A 251 1.51 5.73 28.51
C GLU A 251 2.31 6.18 29.75
N ASN A 252 3.44 5.54 30.03
CA ASN A 252 4.35 5.95 31.11
C ASN A 252 4.92 7.36 30.90
N THR A 253 5.05 7.81 29.65
CA THR A 253 5.51 9.19 29.35
C THR A 253 4.40 10.23 29.46
N LYS A 254 3.12 9.84 29.34
CA LYS A 254 1.98 10.73 29.65
C LYS A 254 1.91 11.05 31.14
N SER A 255 2.20 10.07 32.00
CA SER A 255 2.08 10.20 33.47
C SER A 255 3.18 11.03 34.15
N ARG A 256 4.19 11.48 33.41
CA ARG A 256 5.32 12.29 33.91
C ARG A 256 5.23 13.78 33.56
N LYS A 257 4.12 14.22 32.96
CA LYS A 257 3.79 15.63 32.72
C LYS A 257 2.64 16.05 33.62
#